data_AF-A0A3S1DPR4-F1
#
_entry.id   AF-A0A3S1DPR4-F1
#
_cell.length_a   1.000
_cell.length_b   1.000
_cell.length_c   1.000
_cell.angle_alpha   90.00
_cell.angle_beta   90.00
_cell.angle_gamma   90.00
#
_symmetry.space_group_name_H-M   'P 1'
#
loop_
_entity.id
_entity.type
_entity.pdbx_description
1 polymer ?
#
loop_
_entity_poly.entity_id
_entity_poly.type
_entity_poly.pdbx_seq_one_letter_code
_entity_poly.pdbx_strand_id
1 'polypeptide(L)'
;MKRKWLLYIIIILLCSNLITLYFLWNSRPVVESQKDTNNFVLYELEGKGDNWQVNDYKVLKTTTKIKRSLARLVYLGESNQLDQSTYFTFQVIEENKVVYSNEYTSEGGSISILLNIDDLGSIESELTKFDMDISRENIENTEIKLIWEDNNGKINEETIKLSIIDEVSDVYLKPNK
;
A
#
# COMPACT_ATOMS: atom_id res chain seq x y z
N MET A 1 -37.49 -24.07 -42.74
CA MET A 1 -36.60 -24.57 -41.67
C MET A 1 -35.76 -23.49 -40.96
N LYS A 2 -35.16 -22.52 -41.68
CA LYS A 2 -34.26 -21.50 -41.09
C LYS A 2 -34.88 -20.58 -40.01
N ARG A 3 -36.19 -20.32 -40.08
CA ARG A 3 -36.91 -19.41 -39.16
C ARG A 3 -37.10 -19.97 -37.75
N LYS A 4 -37.19 -21.30 -37.61
CA LYS A 4 -37.30 -21.98 -36.30
C LYS A 4 -35.96 -22.00 -35.57
N TRP A 5 -34.86 -22.16 -36.32
CA TRP A 5 -33.49 -22.10 -35.78
C TRP A 5 -33.13 -20.74 -35.19
N LEU A 6 -33.56 -19.65 -35.85
CA LEU A 6 -33.38 -18.28 -35.34
C LEU A 6 -34.05 -18.08 -33.97
N LEU A 7 -35.24 -18.65 -33.76
CA LEU A 7 -35.93 -18.60 -32.46
C LEU A 7 -35.16 -19.34 -31.36
N TYR A 8 -34.58 -20.51 -31.66
CA TYR A 8 -33.77 -21.24 -30.68
C TYR A 8 -32.51 -20.47 -30.28
N ILE A 9 -31.84 -19.82 -31.23
CA ILE A 9 -30.64 -19.01 -30.95
C ILE A 9 -30.99 -17.81 -30.05
N ILE A 10 -32.11 -17.13 -30.32
CA ILE A 10 -32.59 -16.01 -29.50
C ILE A 10 -32.88 -16.47 -28.07
N ILE A 11 -33.56 -17.61 -27.91
CA ILE A 11 -33.88 -18.16 -26.59
C ILE A 11 -32.62 -18.51 -25.82
N ILE A 12 -31.62 -19.14 -26.46
CA ILE A 12 -30.36 -19.50 -25.82
C ILE A 12 -29.61 -18.24 -25.35
N LEU A 13 -29.54 -17.20 -26.18
CA LEU A 13 -28.92 -15.92 -25.82
C LEU A 13 -29.64 -15.21 -24.66
N LEU A 14 -30.97 -15.33 -24.59
CA LEU A 14 -31.75 -14.74 -23.51
C LEU A 14 -31.50 -15.48 -22.19
N CYS A 15 -31.51 -16.81 -22.23
CA CYS A 15 -31.19 -17.64 -21.07
C CYS A 15 -29.76 -17.44 -20.57
N SER A 16 -28.77 -17.34 -21.47
CA SER A 16 -27.38 -17.09 -21.07
C SER A 16 -27.23 -15.74 -20.38
N ASN A 17 -27.85 -14.68 -20.91
CA ASN A 17 -27.81 -13.36 -20.27
C ASN A 17 -28.50 -13.35 -18.89
N LEU A 18 -29.63 -14.05 -18.73
CA LEU A 18 -30.32 -14.15 -17.45
C LEU A 18 -29.48 -14.91 -16.40
N ILE A 19 -28.83 -16.01 -16.80
CA ILE A 19 -27.91 -16.75 -15.92
C ILE A 19 -26.73 -15.87 -15.51
N THR A 20 -26.13 -15.16 -16.48
CA THR A 20 -24.99 -14.27 -16.20
C THR A 20 -25.40 -13.14 -15.25
N LEU A 21 -26.57 -12.54 -15.45
CA LEU A 21 -27.12 -11.51 -14.57
C LEU A 21 -27.41 -12.05 -13.16
N TYR A 22 -27.94 -13.27 -13.05
CA TYR A 22 -28.17 -13.94 -11.77
C TYR A 22 -26.86 -14.16 -11.01
N PHE A 23 -25.83 -14.67 -11.69
CA PHE A 23 -24.50 -14.80 -11.10
C PHE A 23 -23.95 -13.44 -10.70
N LEU A 24 -24.06 -12.40 -11.53
CA LEU A 24 -23.54 -11.07 -11.18
C LEU A 24 -24.29 -10.42 -10.00
N TRP A 25 -25.57 -10.74 -9.82
CA TRP A 25 -26.37 -10.31 -8.68
C TRP A 25 -25.99 -11.04 -7.39
N ASN A 26 -25.80 -12.37 -7.45
CA ASN A 26 -25.42 -13.20 -6.30
C ASN A 26 -23.93 -13.18 -5.98
N SER A 27 -23.09 -12.80 -6.94
CA SER A 27 -21.64 -12.59 -6.78
C SER A 27 -21.31 -11.17 -6.36
N ARG A 28 -22.31 -10.37 -5.94
CA ARG A 28 -21.98 -9.24 -5.07
C ARG A 28 -21.26 -9.87 -3.87
N PRO A 29 -19.97 -9.57 -3.64
CA PRO A 29 -19.34 -10.00 -2.42
C PRO A 29 -20.27 -9.53 -1.31
N VAL A 30 -20.54 -10.42 -0.35
CA VAL A 30 -20.90 -9.96 0.98
C VAL A 30 -19.71 -9.14 1.39
N VAL A 31 -19.72 -7.85 1.05
CA VAL A 31 -18.98 -6.86 1.80
C VAL A 31 -19.67 -6.98 3.14
N GLU A 32 -19.10 -7.84 3.98
CA GLU A 32 -19.30 -7.78 5.42
C GLU A 32 -19.03 -6.33 5.74
N SER A 33 -20.10 -5.56 5.73
CA SER A 33 -20.16 -4.25 6.29
C SER A 33 -20.19 -4.55 7.76
N GLN A 34 -19.04 -5.01 8.28
CA GLN A 34 -18.73 -4.86 9.67
C GLN A 34 -19.00 -3.38 9.89
N LYS A 35 -20.09 -3.11 10.60
CA LYS A 35 -20.25 -1.88 11.36
C LYS A 35 -19.10 -1.90 12.37
N ASP A 36 -17.88 -1.69 11.90
CA ASP A 36 -16.79 -1.26 12.74
C ASP A 36 -17.24 0.12 13.20
N THR A 37 -17.70 0.15 14.44
CA THR A 37 -18.02 1.36 15.17
C THR A 37 -16.79 2.26 15.20
N ASN A 38 -16.65 3.09 14.17
CA ASN A 38 -16.22 4.48 14.14
C ASN A 38 -15.16 4.89 15.19
N ASN A 39 -14.05 4.17 15.23
CA ASN A 39 -12.81 4.65 15.83
C ASN A 39 -11.69 4.26 14.88
N PHE A 40 -11.42 5.15 13.93
CA PHE A 40 -10.21 5.08 13.12
C PHE A 40 -9.29 6.25 13.46
N VAL A 41 -8.00 6.02 13.28
CA VAL A 41 -6.96 7.05 13.27
C VAL A 41 -6.11 6.81 12.03
N LEU A 42 -5.99 7.84 11.22
CA LEU A 42 -5.10 7.90 10.08
C LEU A 42 -3.95 8.84 10.42
N TYR A 43 -2.73 8.32 10.35
CA TYR A 43 -1.52 9.11 10.42
C TYR A 43 -0.93 9.23 9.02
N GLU A 44 -0.56 10.44 8.65
CA GLU A 44 0.24 10.71 7.47
C GLU A 44 1.63 11.15 7.91
N LEU A 45 2.64 10.51 7.33
CA LEU A 45 4.02 10.67 7.71
C LEU A 45 4.89 11.01 6.51
N GLU A 46 5.86 11.87 6.73
CA GLU A 46 6.90 12.21 5.77
C GLU A 46 8.28 12.18 6.43
N GLY A 47 9.31 12.00 5.62
CA GLY A 47 10.68 12.03 6.09
C GLY A 47 11.64 12.36 4.97
N LYS A 48 12.78 12.92 5.34
CA LYS A 48 13.82 13.30 4.40
C LYS A 48 15.17 12.90 4.95
N GLY A 49 15.93 12.14 4.16
CA GLY A 49 17.33 11.86 4.40
C GLY A 49 18.23 12.61 3.41
N ASP A 50 19.41 12.04 3.18
CA ASP A 50 20.46 12.64 2.35
C ASP A 50 20.17 12.44 0.86
N ASN A 51 19.79 11.23 0.46
CA ASN A 51 19.55 10.89 -0.96
C ASN A 51 18.09 10.58 -1.24
N TRP A 52 17.25 10.45 -0.22
CA TRP A 52 15.88 10.01 -0.38
C TRP A 52 14.92 10.86 0.44
N GLN A 53 13.74 11.07 -0.12
CA GLN A 53 12.60 11.66 0.56
C GLN A 53 11.42 10.71 0.48
N VAL A 54 10.77 10.50 1.62
CA VAL A 54 9.54 9.71 1.78
C VAL A 54 8.39 10.69 1.90
N ASN A 55 7.40 10.57 1.03
CA ASN A 55 6.17 11.34 1.09
C ASN A 55 4.95 10.41 1.25
N ASP A 56 3.87 10.97 1.78
CA ASP A 56 2.52 10.37 1.82
C ASP A 56 2.39 9.04 2.59
N TYR A 57 3.36 8.64 3.43
CA TYR A 57 3.31 7.36 4.14
C TYR A 57 2.13 7.34 5.12
N LYS A 58 1.22 6.37 4.95
CA LYS A 58 -0.05 6.33 5.67
C LYS A 58 -0.18 5.11 6.57
N VAL A 59 -0.54 5.35 7.82
CA VAL A 59 -0.92 4.31 8.78
C VAL A 59 -2.37 4.53 9.21
N LEU A 60 -3.26 3.66 8.73
CA LEU A 60 -4.66 3.61 9.14
C LEU A 60 -4.84 2.52 10.19
N LYS A 61 -5.16 2.93 11.42
CA LYS A 61 -5.54 2.04 12.51
C LYS A 61 -7.03 2.11 12.75
N THR A 62 -7.68 0.95 12.80
CA THR A 62 -9.08 0.78 13.22
C THR A 62 -9.13 -0.08 14.48
N THR A 63 -10.32 -0.37 14.99
CA THR A 63 -10.52 -1.27 16.13
C THR A 63 -10.11 -2.71 15.86
N THR A 64 -10.08 -3.13 14.60
CA THR A 64 -9.93 -4.54 14.19
C THR A 64 -8.74 -4.77 13.27
N LYS A 65 -8.28 -3.74 12.57
CA LYS A 65 -7.26 -3.82 11.54
C LYS A 65 -6.29 -2.66 11.59
N ILE A 66 -5.09 -2.92 11.10
CA ILE A 66 -4.11 -1.89 10.76
C ILE A 66 -3.73 -2.04 9.29
N LYS A 67 -3.69 -0.90 8.60
CA LYS A 67 -3.27 -0.82 7.21
C LYS A 67 -2.14 0.18 7.11
N ARG A 68 -1.03 -0.27 6.51
CA ARG A 68 0.15 0.55 6.23
C ARG A 68 0.24 0.66 4.71
N SER A 69 0.22 1.87 4.18
CA SER A 69 0.12 2.06 2.74
C SER A 69 0.92 3.26 2.25
N LEU A 70 1.36 3.14 0.98
CA LEU A 70 1.78 4.23 0.11
C LEU A 70 2.84 5.13 0.73
N ALA A 71 4.11 4.76 0.63
CA ALA A 71 5.18 5.75 0.67
C ALA A 71 5.57 6.05 -0.78
N ARG A 72 5.53 7.33 -1.18
CA ARG A 72 6.17 7.77 -2.41
C ARG A 72 7.62 8.08 -2.09
N LEU A 73 8.54 7.40 -2.76
CA LEU A 73 9.96 7.72 -2.64
C LEU A 73 10.37 8.69 -3.72
N VAL A 74 11.16 9.69 -3.35
CA VAL A 74 11.78 10.64 -4.27
C VAL A 74 13.27 10.61 -4.06
N TYR A 75 14.01 10.22 -5.08
CA TYR A 75 15.47 10.30 -5.06
C TYR A 75 15.91 11.76 -5.21
N LEU A 76 16.75 12.22 -4.29
CA LEU A 76 17.29 13.58 -4.22
C LEU A 76 18.68 13.70 -4.87
N GLY A 77 19.33 12.56 -5.14
CA GLY A 77 20.62 12.50 -5.83
C GLY A 77 20.52 12.67 -7.35
N GLU A 78 21.63 12.45 -8.05
CA GLU A 78 21.63 12.49 -9.52
C GLU A 78 20.96 11.24 -10.09
N SER A 79 19.93 11.41 -10.92
CA SER A 79 19.13 10.28 -11.45
C SER A 79 19.98 9.23 -12.19
N ASN A 80 21.06 9.67 -12.83
CA ASN A 80 22.04 8.83 -13.53
C ASN A 80 22.82 7.87 -12.63
N GLN A 81 22.66 7.93 -11.30
CA GLN A 81 23.32 7.04 -10.34
C GLN A 81 22.54 5.75 -10.09
N LEU A 82 21.27 5.71 -10.48
CA LEU A 82 20.36 4.57 -10.24
C LEU A 82 19.88 3.88 -11.53
N ASP A 83 20.19 4.43 -12.71
CA ASP A 83 19.70 3.95 -14.00
C ASP A 83 20.05 2.48 -14.31
N GLN A 84 21.10 1.94 -13.70
CA GLN A 84 21.60 0.58 -13.89
C GLN A 84 21.57 -0.27 -12.62
N SER A 85 20.89 0.20 -11.56
CA SER A 85 20.83 -0.54 -10.31
C SER A 85 20.17 -1.91 -10.50
N THR A 86 20.70 -2.96 -9.86
CA THR A 86 20.12 -4.30 -9.92
C THR A 86 19.46 -4.72 -8.60
N TYR A 87 19.54 -3.87 -7.57
CA TYR A 87 19.11 -4.19 -6.21
C TYR A 87 18.54 -2.96 -5.50
N PHE A 88 17.35 -3.13 -4.94
CA PHE A 88 16.70 -2.14 -4.08
C PHE A 88 15.85 -2.82 -3.01
N THR A 89 16.00 -2.38 -1.76
CA THR A 89 15.23 -2.86 -0.61
C THR A 89 14.67 -1.68 0.16
N PHE A 90 13.42 -1.83 0.56
CA PHE A 90 12.67 -0.89 1.37
C PHE A 90 12.13 -1.60 2.61
N GLN A 91 12.41 -1.05 3.80
CA GLN A 91 11.93 -1.59 5.07
C GLN A 91 11.30 -0.49 5.91
N VAL A 92 10.11 -0.74 6.45
CA VAL A 92 9.49 0.10 7.48
C VAL A 92 9.76 -0.53 8.83
N ILE A 93 10.31 0.27 9.74
CA ILE A 93 10.70 -0.12 11.09
C ILE A 93 9.89 0.73 12.08
N GLU A 94 9.11 0.05 12.92
CA GLU A 94 8.38 0.67 14.04
C GLU A 94 8.91 0.03 15.33
N GLU A 95 9.38 0.83 16.30
CA GLU A 95 9.89 0.32 17.59
C GLU A 95 10.95 -0.80 17.44
N ASN A 96 11.91 -0.61 16.53
CA ASN A 96 12.96 -1.59 16.17
C ASN A 96 12.44 -2.90 15.55
N LYS A 97 11.19 -2.94 15.08
CA LYS A 97 10.62 -4.11 14.40
C LYS A 97 10.30 -3.78 12.95
N VAL A 98 10.75 -4.63 12.03
CA VAL A 98 10.36 -4.55 10.62
C VAL A 98 8.89 -4.95 10.50
N VAL A 99 8.03 -3.98 10.17
CA VAL A 99 6.58 -4.18 10.00
C VAL A 99 6.20 -4.35 8.53
N TYR A 100 7.06 -3.89 7.63
CA TYR A 100 6.90 -4.06 6.20
C TYR A 100 8.28 -4.10 5.53
N SER A 101 8.45 -4.95 4.52
CA SER A 101 9.66 -5.01 3.72
C SER A 101 9.29 -5.36 2.28
N ASN A 102 9.97 -4.73 1.34
CA ASN A 102 9.90 -5.09 -0.07
C ASN A 102 11.32 -5.13 -0.65
N GLU A 103 11.56 -6.08 -1.53
CA GLU A 103 12.86 -6.30 -2.16
C GLU A 103 12.64 -6.45 -3.66
N TYR A 104 13.42 -5.70 -4.42
CA TYR A 104 13.42 -5.70 -5.87
C TYR A 104 14.82 -6.11 -6.34
N THR A 105 14.88 -7.21 -7.09
CA THR A 105 16.12 -7.74 -7.69
C THR A 105 15.91 -8.03 -9.17
N SER A 106 16.97 -7.92 -9.97
CA SER A 106 16.95 -8.29 -11.38
C SER A 106 18.13 -9.17 -11.74
N GLU A 107 17.85 -10.37 -12.26
CA GLU A 107 18.88 -11.24 -12.82
C GLU A 107 19.08 -10.88 -14.30
N GLY A 108 20.09 -10.04 -14.59
CA GLY A 108 20.55 -9.78 -15.96
C GLY A 108 19.99 -8.53 -16.65
N GLY A 109 19.45 -7.57 -15.90
CA GLY A 109 19.03 -6.26 -16.40
C GLY A 109 19.00 -5.17 -15.32
N SER A 110 18.87 -3.91 -15.71
CA SER A 110 18.69 -2.79 -14.79
C SER A 110 17.27 -2.77 -14.24
N ILE A 111 17.11 -2.68 -12.92
CA ILE A 111 15.88 -2.21 -12.30
C ILE A 111 15.93 -0.70 -12.39
N SER A 112 15.00 -0.10 -13.13
CA SER A 112 14.77 1.32 -12.94
C SER A 112 14.08 1.48 -11.59
N ILE A 113 14.86 1.71 -10.53
CA ILE A 113 14.34 2.01 -9.20
C ILE A 113 13.33 3.16 -9.32
N LEU A 114 13.65 4.16 -10.14
CA LEU A 114 12.82 5.32 -10.43
C LEU A 114 11.43 5.00 -11.04
N LEU A 115 11.26 3.85 -11.70
CA LEU A 115 9.94 3.43 -12.22
C LEU A 115 9.12 2.64 -11.21
N ASN A 116 9.73 2.16 -10.12
CA ASN A 116 9.07 1.32 -9.11
C ASN A 116 8.83 2.05 -7.77
N ILE A 117 9.28 3.31 -7.64
CA ILE A 117 9.17 4.14 -6.42
C ILE A 117 7.83 4.88 -6.26
N ASP A 118 7.01 4.94 -7.31
CA ASP A 118 5.74 5.68 -7.26
C ASP A 118 4.63 4.91 -6.52
N ASP A 119 4.74 3.58 -6.38
CA ASP A 119 3.82 2.78 -5.57
C ASP A 119 4.56 1.60 -4.92
N LEU A 120 5.02 1.80 -3.68
CA LEU A 120 5.61 0.74 -2.87
C LEU A 120 4.59 -0.29 -2.38
N GLY A 121 3.31 -0.15 -2.73
CA GLY A 121 2.23 -1.04 -2.36
C GLY A 121 1.59 -0.71 -1.02
N SER A 122 0.68 -1.60 -0.60
CA SER A 122 0.01 -1.51 0.69
C SER A 122 -0.04 -2.87 1.36
N ILE A 123 0.19 -2.90 2.68
CA ILE A 123 -0.02 -4.08 3.51
C ILE A 123 -1.20 -3.85 4.45
N GLU A 124 -2.17 -4.76 4.38
CA GLU A 124 -3.28 -4.82 5.34
C GLU A 124 -3.10 -6.11 6.14
N SER A 125 -3.12 -5.99 7.46
CA SER A 125 -3.02 -7.13 8.36
C SER A 125 -4.01 -7.02 9.50
N GLU A 126 -4.38 -8.16 10.07
CA GLU A 126 -5.07 -8.20 11.36
C GLU A 126 -4.19 -7.55 12.45
N LEU A 127 -4.82 -7.00 13.48
CA LEU A 127 -4.09 -6.45 14.62
C LEU A 127 -3.34 -7.57 15.36
N THR A 128 -2.03 -7.45 15.42
CA THR A 128 -1.23 -8.23 16.36
C THR A 128 -1.28 -7.59 17.75
N LYS A 129 -0.78 -8.29 18.78
CA LYS A 129 -0.65 -7.70 20.13
C LYS A 129 0.18 -6.40 20.11
N PHE A 130 1.19 -6.33 19.24
CA PHE A 130 1.99 -5.13 19.04
C PHE A 130 1.15 -3.97 18.48
N ASP A 131 0.27 -4.24 17.50
CA ASP A 131 -0.55 -3.20 16.88
C ASP A 131 -1.66 -2.69 17.81
N MET A 132 -2.11 -3.51 18.78
CA MET A 132 -3.07 -3.07 19.79
C MET A 132 -2.47 -1.97 20.68
N ASP A 133 -1.22 -2.15 21.10
CA ASP A 133 -0.50 -1.25 21.99
C ASP A 133 0.17 -0.07 21.26
N ILE A 134 0.15 -0.04 19.92
CA ILE A 134 0.76 1.04 19.15
C ILE A 134 0.07 2.38 19.46
N SER A 135 0.85 3.29 20.03
CA SER A 135 0.50 4.65 20.38
C SER A 135 0.99 5.63 19.30
N ARG A 136 0.53 6.88 19.38
CA ARG A 136 1.04 7.97 18.53
C ARG A 136 2.56 8.11 18.60
N GLU A 137 3.15 7.96 19.79
CA GLU A 137 4.60 8.02 19.99
C GLU A 137 5.32 6.91 19.23
N ASN A 138 4.75 5.71 19.19
CA ASN A 138 5.33 4.60 18.42
C ASN A 138 5.30 4.87 16.91
N ILE A 139 4.26 5.55 16.42
CA ILE A 139 4.16 5.98 15.02
C ILE A 139 5.15 7.11 14.71
N GLU A 140 5.38 8.05 15.64
CA GLU A 140 6.42 9.09 15.49
C GLU A 140 7.85 8.52 15.45
N ASN A 141 8.07 7.33 16.03
CA ASN A 141 9.34 6.62 15.96
C ASN A 141 9.46 5.72 14.72
N THR A 142 8.63 5.92 13.70
CA THR A 142 8.70 5.13 12.46
C THR A 142 9.94 5.55 11.66
N GLU A 143 10.72 4.56 11.23
CA GLU A 143 11.88 4.74 10.37
C GLU A 143 11.71 3.95 9.08
N ILE A 144 12.22 4.49 7.99
CA ILE A 144 12.34 3.77 6.72
C ILE A 144 13.81 3.51 6.46
N LYS A 145 14.17 2.24 6.28
CA LYS A 145 15.50 1.82 5.88
C LYS A 145 15.49 1.47 4.40
N LEU A 146 16.40 2.09 3.66
CA LEU A 146 16.63 1.91 2.24
C LEU A 146 17.99 1.29 2.03
N ILE A 147 18.07 0.26 1.18
CA ILE A 147 19.34 -0.31 0.73
C ILE A 147 19.27 -0.39 -0.79
N TRP A 148 20.27 0.12 -1.47
CA TRP A 148 20.30 0.10 -2.94
C TRP A 148 21.72 -0.05 -3.47
N GLU A 149 21.82 -0.62 -4.66
CA GLU A 149 23.06 -0.66 -5.42
C GLU A 149 23.12 0.56 -6.36
N ASP A 150 24.23 1.29 -6.38
CA ASP A 150 24.45 2.33 -7.39
C ASP A 150 25.03 1.75 -8.70
N ASN A 151 25.12 2.58 -9.73
CA ASN A 151 25.64 2.16 -11.05
C ASN A 151 27.10 1.68 -11.05
N ASN A 152 27.86 1.88 -9.95
CA ASN A 152 29.20 1.34 -9.80
C ASN A 152 29.22 -0.01 -9.07
N GLY A 153 28.05 -0.59 -8.77
CA GLY A 153 27.90 -1.81 -7.99
C GLY A 153 28.12 -1.62 -6.49
N LYS A 154 28.15 -0.37 -6.01
CA LYS A 154 28.34 -0.11 -4.58
C LYS A 154 26.99 -0.12 -3.87
N ILE A 155 26.91 -0.90 -2.80
CA ILE A 155 25.76 -0.92 -1.91
C ILE A 155 25.79 0.32 -1.01
N ASN A 156 24.68 1.05 -1.00
CA ASN A 156 24.41 2.19 -0.16
C ASN A 156 23.25 1.85 0.77
N GLU A 157 23.26 2.44 1.97
CA GLU A 157 22.25 2.24 3.00
C GLU A 157 21.90 3.62 3.59
N GLU A 158 20.60 3.87 3.78
CA GLU A 158 20.09 5.10 4.37
C GLU A 158 18.88 4.80 5.26
N THR A 159 18.84 5.41 6.44
CA THR A 159 17.71 5.32 7.37
C THR A 159 17.09 6.71 7.52
N ILE A 160 15.81 6.82 7.18
CA ILE A 160 15.04 8.06 7.21
C ILE A 160 14.06 7.99 8.37
N LYS A 161 14.16 8.93 9.30
CA LYS A 161 13.14 9.11 10.34
C LYS A 161 11.92 9.79 9.75
N LEU A 162 10.75 9.23 10.02
CA LEU A 162 9.49 9.82 9.63
C LEU A 162 8.95 10.71 10.74
N SER A 163 8.10 11.64 10.36
CA SER A 163 7.39 12.53 11.27
C SER A 163 5.95 12.62 10.83
N ILE A 164 5.03 12.62 11.79
CA ILE A 164 3.60 12.81 11.53
C ILE A 164 3.40 14.24 11.03
N ILE A 165 2.92 14.38 9.81
CA ILE A 165 2.54 15.67 9.22
C ILE A 165 1.05 15.97 9.37
N ASP A 166 0.21 14.92 9.43
CA ASP A 166 -1.22 15.04 9.65
C ASP A 166 -1.77 13.84 10.44
N GLU A 167 -2.84 14.09 11.19
CA GLU A 167 -3.55 13.09 11.99
C GLU A 167 -5.06 13.32 11.86
N VAL A 168 -5.76 12.34 11.29
CA VAL A 168 -7.23 12.36 11.18
C VAL A 168 -7.80 11.25 12.04
N SER A 169 -8.60 11.61 13.04
CA SER A 169 -9.32 10.64 13.88
C SER A 169 -10.81 10.93 13.98
N ASP A 170 -11.60 9.88 14.22
CA ASP A 170 -13.07 9.95 14.32
C ASP A 170 -13.55 10.87 15.46
N VAL A 171 -12.69 11.16 16.45
CA VAL A 171 -12.97 12.09 17.54
C VAL A 171 -13.18 13.53 17.03
N TYR A 172 -12.56 13.90 15.91
CA TYR A 172 -12.65 15.25 15.34
C TYR A 172 -13.83 15.47 14.38
N LEU A 173 -14.59 14.42 14.02
CA LEU A 173 -15.69 14.51 13.05
C LEU A 173 -17.07 14.61 13.68
N LYS A 174 -17.18 14.67 15.02
CA LYS A 174 -18.46 14.92 15.69
C LYS A 174 -18.75 16.43 15.69
N PRO A 175 -19.76 16.93 14.96
CA PRO A 175 -20.24 18.29 15.18
C PRO A 175 -20.74 18.38 16.62
N ASN A 176 -20.26 19.37 17.36
CA ASN A 176 -20.84 19.74 18.65
C ASN A 176 -22.36 19.92 18.45
N LYS A 177 -23.14 19.03 19.07
CA LYS A 177 -24.59 19.18 19.17
C LYS A 177 -24.95 20.14 20.28
#